data_AF-A0A6C0JP14-F1
#
_entry.id   AF-A0A6C0JP14-F1
#
_cell.length_a   1.000
_cell.length_b   1.000
_cell.length_c   1.000
_cell.angle_alpha   90.00
_cell.angle_beta   90.00
_cell.angle_gamma   90.00
#
_symmetry.space_group_name_H-M   'P 1'
#
loop_
_entity.id
_entity.type
_entity.pdbx_description
1 polymer ?
#
loop_
_entity_poly.entity_id
_entity_poly.type
_entity_poly.pdbx_seq_one_letter_code
_entity_poly.pdbx_strand_id
1 'polypeptide(L)'
;MSNIWGPMGWMTLHSIASSYPDVPSPSDKAILNEYMNAFALTIPCHICNQHFSELFGKYKHGIPTWDNSKRDLFIAICRMHNNVNTRLDKPRANTLAQAIEWLGTATSYTPQRDFKNNYISYLYGQFKAGNFSQLSNVSKMKKITEEYWNIREVSYSTLSFAEDDILSFRNEPLVRRPIFSKMSLKTVRFNPRPN
;
A
#
# COMPACT_ATOMS: atom_id res chain seq x y z
N MET A 1 -1.31 -8.09 7.41
CA MET A 1 -0.13 -7.34 6.91
C MET A 1 0.85 -7.21 8.07
N SER A 2 2.16 -7.31 7.84
CA SER A 2 3.16 -7.18 8.91
C SER A 2 3.10 -5.79 9.54
N ASN A 3 3.30 -5.73 10.86
CA ASN A 3 3.42 -4.46 11.59
C ASN A 3 4.79 -3.79 11.37
N ILE A 4 5.74 -4.47 10.72
CA ILE A 4 7.09 -3.94 10.46
C ILE A 4 7.11 -3.20 9.12
N TRP A 5 6.98 -3.92 7.99
CA TRP A 5 7.13 -3.33 6.66
C TRP A 5 5.85 -2.72 6.09
N GLY A 6 4.68 -3.13 6.60
CA GLY A 6 3.40 -2.69 6.06
C GLY A 6 3.16 -1.17 6.17
N PRO A 7 3.35 -0.57 7.36
CA PRO A 7 3.27 0.88 7.53
C PRO A 7 4.25 1.64 6.64
N MET A 8 5.51 1.17 6.54
CA MET A 8 6.53 1.81 5.69
C MET A 8 6.15 1.76 4.20
N GLY A 9 5.64 0.63 3.73
CA GLY A 9 5.20 0.47 2.33
C GLY A 9 4.02 1.38 1.98
N TRP A 10 2.99 1.46 2.83
CA TRP A 10 1.86 2.37 2.60
C TRP A 10 2.28 3.84 2.70
N MET A 11 3.10 4.20 3.68
CA MET A 11 3.60 5.58 3.80
C MET A 11 4.46 5.98 2.59
N THR A 12 5.23 5.05 2.03
CA THR A 12 5.95 5.24 0.77
C THR A 12 5.00 5.61 -0.38
N LEU A 13 3.93 4.84 -0.57
CA LEU A 13 2.96 5.11 -1.64
C LEU A 13 2.21 6.43 -1.45
N HIS A 14 1.78 6.74 -0.22
CA HIS A 14 1.12 8.01 0.08
C HIS A 14 2.04 9.21 -0.11
N SER A 15 3.32 9.07 0.25
CA SER A 15 4.31 10.12 0.02
C SER A 15 4.57 10.35 -1.46
N ILE A 16 4.62 9.29 -2.26
CA ILE A 16 4.76 9.39 -3.72
C ILE A 16 3.56 10.11 -4.31
N ALA A 17 2.35 9.74 -3.87
CA ALA A 17 1.13 10.37 -4.34
C ALA A 17 1.06 11.86 -3.99
N SER A 18 1.49 12.26 -2.78
CA SER A 18 1.54 13.68 -2.39
C SER A 18 2.57 14.50 -3.16
N SER A 19 3.67 13.86 -3.60
CA SER A 19 4.77 14.47 -4.35
C SER A 19 4.59 14.44 -5.87
N TYR A 20 3.52 13.80 -6.36
CA TYR A 20 3.25 13.70 -7.79
C TYR A 20 2.80 15.06 -8.36
N PRO A 21 3.11 15.40 -9.63
CA PRO A 21 2.70 16.69 -10.19
C PRO A 21 1.18 16.82 -10.34
N ASP A 22 0.66 18.04 -10.19
CA ASP A 22 -0.75 18.33 -10.49
C ASP A 22 -1.05 18.19 -12.00
N VAL A 23 -0.06 18.50 -12.85
CA VAL A 23 -0.08 18.30 -14.31
C VAL A 23 1.13 17.45 -14.70
N PRO A 24 1.04 16.11 -14.67
CA PRO A 24 2.16 15.23 -14.94
C PRO A 24 2.49 15.16 -16.43
N SER A 25 3.79 15.23 -16.75
CA SER A 25 4.31 14.96 -18.08
C SER A 25 4.26 13.45 -18.40
N PRO A 26 4.42 13.06 -19.68
CA PRO A 26 4.58 11.65 -20.06
C PRO A 26 5.74 10.95 -19.32
N SER A 27 6.82 11.69 -19.03
CA SER A 27 7.96 11.17 -18.26
C SER A 27 7.59 10.91 -16.80
N ASP A 28 6.85 11.82 -16.17
CA ASP A 28 6.39 11.65 -14.78
C ASP A 28 5.48 10.42 -14.65
N LYS A 29 4.58 10.21 -15.62
CA LYS A 29 3.74 9.00 -15.71
C LYS A 29 4.56 7.73 -15.92
N ALA A 30 5.59 7.76 -16.78
CA ALA A 30 6.47 6.61 -17.00
C ALA A 30 7.23 6.22 -15.72
N ILE A 31 7.80 7.21 -15.02
CA ILE A 31 8.50 7.03 -13.74
C ILE A 31 7.56 6.44 -12.68
N LEU A 32 6.35 6.98 -12.56
CA LEU A 32 5.33 6.46 -11.65
C LEU A 32 4.97 5.00 -11.97
N ASN A 33 4.69 4.68 -13.22
CA ASN A 33 4.32 3.33 -13.63
C ASN A 33 5.47 2.34 -13.38
N GLU A 34 6.70 2.73 -13.70
CA GLU A 34 7.89 1.93 -13.41
C GLU A 34 8.04 1.66 -11.92
N TYR A 35 7.87 2.68 -11.08
CA TYR A 35 7.92 2.54 -9.63
C TYR A 35 6.82 1.63 -9.09
N MET A 36 5.56 1.86 -9.50
CA MET A 36 4.41 1.10 -9.00
C MET A 36 4.48 -0.38 -9.38
N ASN A 37 4.95 -0.69 -10.60
CA ASN A 37 5.18 -2.06 -11.03
C ASN A 37 6.30 -2.73 -10.22
N ALA A 38 7.42 -2.05 -10.00
CA ALA A 38 8.51 -2.57 -9.16
C ALA A 38 8.09 -2.75 -7.69
N PHE A 39 7.30 -1.82 -7.15
CA PHE A 39 6.73 -1.92 -5.81
C PHE A 39 5.84 -3.16 -5.69
N ALA A 40 4.91 -3.36 -6.64
CA ALA A 40 4.00 -4.50 -6.65
C ALA A 40 4.75 -5.84 -6.63
N LEU A 41 5.89 -5.93 -7.32
CA LEU A 41 6.73 -7.13 -7.41
C LEU A 41 7.68 -7.34 -6.22
N THR A 42 7.89 -6.33 -5.38
CA THR A 42 8.87 -6.39 -4.28
C THR A 42 8.24 -6.41 -2.89
N ILE A 43 6.90 -6.42 -2.77
CA ILE A 43 6.25 -6.63 -1.48
C ILE A 43 6.75 -7.96 -0.87
N PRO A 44 7.34 -7.96 0.34
CA PRO A 44 8.05 -9.10 0.93
C PRO A 44 7.08 -10.07 1.63
N CYS A 45 6.03 -10.44 0.91
CA CYS A 45 4.97 -11.36 1.32
C CYS A 45 4.27 -11.85 0.05
N HIS A 46 4.39 -13.14 -0.27
CA HIS A 46 3.86 -13.70 -1.51
C HIS A 46 2.37 -13.41 -1.73
N ILE A 47 1.53 -13.69 -0.74
CA ILE A 47 0.08 -13.44 -0.82
C ILE A 47 -0.23 -11.94 -0.95
N CYS A 48 0.53 -11.09 -0.24
CA CYS A 48 0.32 -9.65 -0.25
C CYS A 48 0.71 -9.03 -1.60
N ASN A 49 1.82 -9.50 -2.16
CA ASN A 49 2.38 -9.13 -3.46
C ASN A 49 1.40 -9.47 -4.59
N GLN A 50 0.91 -10.71 -4.62
CA GLN A 50 -0.08 -11.15 -5.59
C GLN A 50 -1.36 -10.31 -5.49
N HIS A 51 -1.92 -10.16 -4.28
CA HIS A 51 -3.12 -9.37 -4.07
C HIS A 51 -2.97 -7.91 -4.49
N PHE A 52 -1.84 -7.27 -4.15
CA PHE A 52 -1.60 -5.89 -4.56
C PHE A 52 -1.43 -5.77 -6.07
N SER A 53 -0.73 -6.71 -6.72
CA SER A 53 -0.55 -6.72 -8.17
C SER A 53 -1.89 -6.86 -8.91
N GLU A 54 -2.76 -7.76 -8.45
CA GLU A 54 -4.12 -7.93 -8.99
C GLU A 54 -4.97 -6.68 -8.76
N LEU A 55 -4.98 -6.14 -7.53
CA LEU A 55 -5.72 -4.94 -7.18
C LEU A 55 -5.27 -3.74 -8.03
N PHE A 56 -3.97 -3.52 -8.16
CA PHE A 56 -3.41 -2.43 -8.96
C PHE A 56 -3.75 -2.60 -10.44
N GLY A 57 -3.64 -3.80 -10.99
CA GLY A 57 -4.03 -4.11 -12.37
C GLY A 57 -5.50 -3.81 -12.65
N LYS A 58 -6.40 -4.30 -11.78
CA LYS A 58 -7.85 -4.02 -11.87
C LYS A 58 -8.13 -2.53 -11.75
N TYR A 59 -7.45 -1.83 -10.85
CA TYR A 59 -7.66 -0.39 -10.62
C TYR A 59 -7.30 0.42 -11.86
N LYS A 60 -6.11 0.20 -12.42
CA LYS A 60 -5.65 0.88 -13.65
C LYS A 60 -6.59 0.66 -14.82
N HIS A 61 -7.11 -0.56 -14.98
CA HIS A 61 -8.06 -0.85 -16.06
C HIS A 61 -9.41 -0.15 -15.81
N GLY A 62 -9.94 -0.20 -14.59
CA GLY A 62 -11.25 0.38 -14.28
C GLY A 62 -11.25 1.91 -14.29
N ILE A 63 -10.12 2.54 -14.00
CA ILE A 63 -9.98 4.00 -13.85
C ILE A 63 -8.70 4.43 -14.59
N PRO A 64 -8.74 4.60 -15.92
CA PRO A 64 -7.54 4.94 -16.71
C PRO A 64 -6.97 6.33 -16.40
N THR A 65 -7.74 7.19 -15.72
CA THR A 65 -7.34 8.54 -15.31
C THR A 65 -6.65 8.59 -13.93
N TRP A 66 -6.37 7.43 -13.31
CA TRP A 66 -5.83 7.31 -11.95
C TRP A 66 -4.50 8.05 -11.71
N ASP A 67 -3.75 8.38 -12.77
CA ASP A 67 -2.47 9.08 -12.72
C ASP A 67 -2.49 10.41 -13.51
N ASN A 68 -3.66 10.99 -13.76
CA ASN A 68 -3.76 12.26 -14.51
C ASN A 68 -3.38 13.48 -13.68
N SER A 69 -3.34 13.36 -12.36
CA SER A 69 -2.95 14.42 -11.44
C SER A 69 -2.51 13.86 -10.09
N LYS A 70 -1.87 14.69 -9.27
CA LYS A 70 -1.60 14.44 -7.85
C LYS A 70 -2.83 13.93 -7.11
N ARG A 71 -3.96 14.62 -7.28
CA ARG A 71 -5.24 14.28 -6.64
C ARG A 71 -5.72 12.90 -7.07
N ASP A 72 -5.70 12.60 -8.37
CA ASP A 72 -6.15 11.32 -8.89
C ASP A 72 -5.32 10.16 -8.33
N LEU A 73 -3.99 10.34 -8.30
CA LEU A 73 -3.08 9.34 -7.75
C LEU A 73 -3.29 9.16 -6.24
N PHE A 74 -3.47 10.26 -5.50
CA PHE A 74 -3.73 10.20 -4.06
C PHE A 74 -5.02 9.44 -3.75
N ILE A 75 -6.10 9.73 -4.48
CA ILE A 75 -7.37 8.98 -4.38
C ILE A 75 -7.14 7.50 -4.69
N ALA A 76 -6.37 7.17 -5.73
CA ALA A 76 -6.08 5.79 -6.09
C ALA A 76 -5.35 5.04 -4.97
N ILE A 77 -4.32 5.63 -4.36
CA ILE A 77 -3.62 5.02 -3.23
C ILE A 77 -4.55 4.89 -2.01
N CYS A 78 -5.36 5.90 -1.69
CA CYS A 78 -6.35 5.82 -0.62
C CYS A 78 -7.35 4.67 -0.82
N ARG A 79 -7.94 4.54 -2.02
CA ARG A 79 -8.88 3.47 -2.36
C ARG A 79 -8.21 2.09 -2.26
N MET A 80 -7.01 1.92 -2.79
CA MET A 80 -6.27 0.66 -2.68
C MET A 80 -5.93 0.30 -1.23
N HIS A 81 -5.53 1.29 -0.42
CA HIS A 81 -5.25 1.09 1.00
C HIS A 81 -6.54 0.69 1.77
N ASN A 82 -7.64 1.39 1.51
CA ASN A 82 -8.95 1.08 2.11
C ASN A 82 -9.50 -0.30 1.68
N ASN A 83 -9.23 -0.75 0.45
CA ASN A 83 -9.56 -2.10 0.01
C ASN A 83 -8.81 -3.15 0.85
N VAL A 84 -7.51 -2.97 1.04
CA VAL A 84 -6.69 -3.84 1.91
C VAL A 84 -7.16 -3.79 3.37
N ASN A 85 -7.50 -2.61 3.89
CA ASN A 85 -8.05 -2.46 5.25
C ASN A 85 -9.39 -3.17 5.41
N THR A 86 -10.28 -3.10 4.42
CA THR A 86 -11.56 -3.83 4.41
C THR A 86 -11.32 -5.33 4.52
N ARG A 87 -10.40 -5.89 3.72
CA ARG A 87 -10.06 -7.32 3.75
C ARG A 87 -9.49 -7.74 5.12
N LEU A 88 -8.72 -6.87 5.75
CA LEU A 88 -8.05 -7.11 7.02
C LEU A 88 -8.87 -6.72 8.25
N ASP A 89 -10.10 -6.25 8.08
CA ASP A 89 -10.96 -5.73 9.16
C ASP A 89 -10.27 -4.62 9.97
N LYS A 90 -9.63 -3.68 9.26
CA LYS A 90 -8.96 -2.51 9.82
C LYS A 90 -9.78 -1.24 9.57
N PRO A 91 -9.61 -0.20 10.41
CA PRO A 91 -10.19 1.12 10.16
C PRO A 91 -9.84 1.66 8.76
N ARG A 92 -10.76 2.42 8.19
CA ARG A 92 -10.64 3.04 6.86
C ARG A 92 -10.81 4.54 7.00
N ALA A 93 -10.05 5.29 6.23
CA ALA A 93 -10.33 6.71 6.09
C ALA A 93 -11.60 6.87 5.26
N ASN A 94 -12.58 7.61 5.78
CA ASN A 94 -13.87 7.83 5.11
C ASN A 94 -13.82 9.00 4.11
N THR A 95 -12.92 9.96 4.32
CA THR A 95 -12.78 11.17 3.50
C THR A 95 -11.32 11.45 3.18
N LEU A 96 -11.05 12.28 2.16
CA LEU A 96 -9.70 12.70 1.84
C LEU A 96 -9.08 13.52 2.97
N ALA A 97 -9.85 14.44 3.57
CA ALA A 97 -9.40 15.18 4.74
C ALA A 97 -8.96 14.26 5.89
N GLN A 98 -9.75 13.22 6.20
CA GLN A 98 -9.38 12.26 7.25
C GLN A 98 -8.12 11.46 6.90
N ALA A 99 -7.95 11.07 5.63
CA ALA A 99 -6.72 10.40 5.19
C ALA A 99 -5.49 11.31 5.35
N ILE A 100 -5.60 12.58 4.95
CA ILE A 100 -4.53 13.58 5.09
C ILE A 100 -4.20 13.82 6.57
N GLU A 101 -5.21 13.94 7.43
CA GLU A 101 -5.03 14.09 8.88
C GLU A 101 -4.27 12.91 9.48
N TRP A 102 -4.71 11.68 9.19
CA TRP A 102 -4.05 10.46 9.69
C TRP A 102 -2.60 10.34 9.22
N LEU A 103 -2.34 10.70 7.95
CA LEU A 103 -0.99 10.73 7.39
C LEU A 103 -0.14 11.79 8.08
N GLY A 104 -0.67 12.99 8.30
CA GLY A 104 0.00 14.06 9.04
C GLY A 104 0.36 13.66 10.47
N THR A 105 -0.56 13.00 11.18
CA THR A 105 -0.26 12.44 12.51
C THR A 105 0.84 11.38 12.44
N ALA A 106 0.78 10.46 11.47
CA ALA A 106 1.75 9.39 11.31
C ALA A 106 3.16 9.88 10.92
N THR A 107 3.28 11.07 10.33
CA THR A 107 4.57 11.69 9.97
C THR A 107 4.97 12.86 10.87
N SER A 108 4.31 13.03 12.01
CA SER A 108 4.60 14.15 12.94
C SER A 108 6.02 14.15 13.50
N TYR A 109 6.61 12.96 13.67
CA TYR A 109 7.98 12.78 14.20
C TYR A 109 8.93 12.10 13.22
N THR A 110 8.43 11.63 12.08
CA THR A 110 9.23 10.90 11.09
C THR A 110 8.89 11.44 9.70
N PRO A 111 9.84 12.11 9.03
CA PRO A 111 9.66 12.61 7.68
C PRO A 111 9.25 11.51 6.70
N GLN A 112 8.47 11.88 5.69
CA GLN A 112 8.04 10.96 4.63
C GLN A 112 9.24 10.31 3.91
N ARG A 113 10.37 11.00 3.81
CA ARG A 113 11.63 10.52 3.24
C ARG A 113 12.18 9.31 3.96
N ASP A 114 12.13 9.33 5.28
CA ASP A 114 12.68 8.28 6.12
C ASP A 114 11.87 7.01 5.95
N PHE A 115 10.55 7.10 5.83
CA PHE A 115 9.70 5.95 5.50
C PHE A 115 10.09 5.31 4.15
N LYS A 116 10.31 6.12 3.11
CA LYS A 116 10.74 5.62 1.78
C LYS A 116 12.09 4.93 1.87
N ASN A 117 13.08 5.58 2.49
CA ASN A 117 14.44 5.05 2.63
C ASN A 117 14.49 3.79 3.50
N ASN A 118 13.74 3.75 4.60
CA ASN A 118 13.64 2.60 5.49
C ASN A 118 12.94 1.43 4.80
N TYR A 119 11.90 1.69 4.00
CA TYR A 119 11.25 0.64 3.21
C TYR A 119 12.23 0.03 2.20
N ILE A 120 12.93 0.84 1.42
CA ILE A 120 13.95 0.35 0.46
C ILE A 120 15.03 -0.48 1.17
N SER A 121 15.55 0.03 2.30
CA SER A 121 16.57 -0.66 3.09
C SER A 121 16.08 -2.01 3.62
N TYR A 122 14.83 -2.06 4.07
CA TYR A 122 14.17 -3.30 4.48
C TYR A 122 14.11 -4.31 3.32
N LEU A 123 13.67 -3.88 2.13
CA LEU A 123 13.58 -4.76 0.95
C LEU A 123 14.94 -5.29 0.50
N TYR A 124 15.99 -4.47 0.53
CA TYR A 124 17.36 -4.94 0.29
C TYR A 124 17.74 -6.08 1.24
N GLY A 125 17.43 -5.92 2.54
CA GLY A 125 17.66 -6.96 3.54
C GLY A 125 16.92 -8.25 3.24
N GLN A 126 15.71 -8.19 2.67
CA GLN A 126 14.89 -9.36 2.32
C GLN A 126 15.42 -10.11 1.09
N PHE A 127 15.91 -9.40 0.06
CA PHE A 127 16.21 -10.01 -1.24
C PHE A 127 17.70 -10.20 -1.54
N LYS A 128 18.60 -9.70 -0.68
CA LYS A 128 20.06 -9.83 -0.86
C LYS A 128 20.53 -11.28 -0.99
N ALA A 129 19.85 -12.25 -0.38
CA ALA A 129 20.28 -13.64 -0.29
C ALA A 129 19.67 -14.55 -1.37
N GLY A 130 19.74 -14.15 -2.64
CA GLY A 130 19.44 -15.04 -3.77
C GLY A 130 18.18 -14.74 -4.56
N ASN A 131 17.61 -13.53 -4.44
CA ASN A 131 16.45 -13.13 -5.24
C ASN A 131 16.77 -11.98 -6.21
N PHE A 132 17.56 -12.29 -7.25
CA PHE A 132 18.14 -11.30 -8.17
C PHE A 132 17.11 -10.42 -8.88
N SER A 133 15.98 -10.98 -9.31
CA SER A 133 14.93 -10.20 -9.99
C SER A 133 14.31 -9.15 -9.06
N GLN A 134 13.95 -9.56 -7.84
CA GLN A 134 13.42 -8.65 -6.82
C GLN A 134 14.47 -7.62 -6.43
N LEU A 135 15.73 -8.00 -6.27
CA LEU A 135 16.82 -7.08 -5.95
C LEU A 135 17.04 -6.02 -7.05
N SER A 136 16.88 -6.40 -8.32
CA SER A 136 16.90 -5.46 -9.45
C SER A 136 15.76 -4.45 -9.35
N ASN A 137 14.53 -4.92 -9.06
CA ASN A 137 13.37 -4.05 -8.86
C ASN A 137 13.56 -3.10 -7.66
N VAL A 138 14.12 -3.59 -6.54
CA VAL A 138 14.44 -2.73 -5.38
C VAL A 138 15.48 -1.68 -5.75
N SER A 139 16.50 -2.03 -6.54
CA SER A 139 17.54 -1.09 -6.96
C SER A 139 16.99 0.01 -7.86
N LYS A 140 16.07 -0.35 -8.76
CA LYS A 140 15.32 0.58 -9.58
C LYS A 140 14.45 1.52 -8.72
N MET A 141 13.71 0.98 -7.75
CA MET A 141 12.93 1.79 -6.81
C MET A 141 13.82 2.73 -5.99
N LYS A 142 15.00 2.28 -5.55
CA LYS A 142 15.98 3.12 -4.84
C LYS A 142 16.37 4.31 -5.69
N LYS A 143 16.80 4.06 -6.94
CA LYS A 143 17.21 5.11 -7.88
C LYS A 143 16.11 6.16 -8.08
N ILE A 144 14.89 5.71 -8.40
CA ILE A 144 13.75 6.62 -8.60
C ILE A 144 13.41 7.38 -7.29
N THR A 145 13.49 6.72 -6.14
CA THR A 145 13.24 7.37 -4.84
C THR A 145 14.21 8.51 -4.59
N GLU A 146 15.50 8.27 -4.79
CA GLU A 146 16.55 9.26 -4.51
C GLU A 146 16.56 10.40 -5.52
N GLU A 147 16.45 10.08 -6.81
CA GLU A 147 16.62 11.05 -7.90
C GLU A 147 15.33 11.81 -8.24
N TYR A 148 14.15 11.28 -7.88
CA TYR A 148 12.87 11.86 -8.28
C TYR A 148 11.92 12.13 -7.11
N TRP A 149 11.62 11.15 -6.26
CA TRP A 149 10.62 11.33 -5.19
C TRP A 149 11.12 12.17 -4.02
N ASN A 150 12.35 11.95 -3.56
CA ASN A 150 12.91 12.64 -2.38
C ASN A 150 13.12 14.14 -2.63
N ILE A 151 13.41 14.54 -3.88
CA ILE A 151 13.61 15.94 -4.25
C ILE A 151 12.29 16.72 -4.40
N ARG A 152 11.15 16.02 -4.54
CA ARG A 152 9.81 16.59 -4.72
C ARG A 152 8.93 16.39 -3.48
N GLU A 153 9.53 16.17 -2.32
CA GLU A 153 8.78 15.89 -1.10
C GLU A 153 7.86 17.05 -0.72
N VAL A 154 6.59 16.74 -0.44
CA VAL A 154 5.56 17.71 -0.05
C VAL A 154 4.93 17.25 1.27
N SER A 155 4.89 18.14 2.26
CA SER A 155 4.25 17.87 3.54
C SER A 155 2.75 17.61 3.37
N TYR A 156 2.19 16.64 4.09
CA TYR A 156 0.75 16.40 4.08
C TYR A 156 -0.06 17.63 4.56
N SER A 157 0.52 18.46 5.43
CA SER A 157 -0.13 19.68 5.91
C SER A 157 -0.39 20.73 4.83
N THR A 158 0.29 20.64 3.68
CA THR A 158 0.08 21.55 2.54
C THR A 158 -0.91 21.00 1.52
N LEU A 159 -1.44 19.80 1.72
CA LEU A 159 -2.42 19.20 0.82
C LEU A 159 -3.82 19.71 1.12
N SER A 160 -4.52 20.12 0.08
CA SER A 160 -5.95 20.38 0.11
C SER A 160 -6.53 19.87 -1.21
N PHE A 161 -7.43 18.89 -1.11
CA PHE A 161 -8.11 18.30 -2.26
C PHE A 161 -9.60 18.52 -2.12
N ALA A 162 -10.29 18.75 -3.24
CA ALA A 162 -11.74 18.60 -3.28
C ALA A 162 -12.10 17.17 -2.90
N GLU A 163 -13.09 16.99 -2.02
CA GLU A 163 -13.51 15.68 -1.52
C GLU A 163 -13.93 14.73 -2.66
N ASP A 164 -13.74 13.43 -2.43
CA ASP A 164 -14.10 12.35 -3.35
C ASP A 164 -14.36 11.07 -2.56
N ASP A 165 -15.03 10.11 -3.19
CA ASP A 165 -15.24 8.78 -2.60
C ASP A 165 -13.91 8.01 -2.58
N ILE A 166 -13.37 7.76 -1.38
CA ILE A 166 -12.18 6.89 -1.20
C ILE A 166 -12.51 5.51 -0.60
N LEU A 167 -13.80 5.21 -0.42
CA LEU A 167 -14.28 3.96 0.15
C LEU A 167 -14.59 2.92 -0.94
N SER A 168 -15.06 3.36 -2.10
CA SER A 168 -15.43 2.44 -3.17
C SER A 168 -14.31 2.25 -4.19
N PHE A 169 -13.91 0.98 -4.35
CA PHE A 169 -13.35 0.44 -5.58
C PHE A 169 -14.33 -0.64 -6.04
N ARG A 170 -15.43 -0.22 -6.68
CA ARG A 170 -16.49 -1.14 -7.12
C ARG A 170 -16.02 -1.95 -8.32
N ASN A 171 -15.20 -2.98 -8.09
CA ASN A 171 -15.01 -4.11 -9.01
C ASN A 171 -14.41 -5.37 -8.32
N GLU A 172 -14.32 -5.41 -7.00
CA GLU A 172 -14.01 -6.66 -6.28
C GLU A 172 -15.31 -7.31 -5.78
N PRO A 173 -15.63 -8.55 -6.17
CA PRO A 173 -16.62 -9.33 -5.45
C PRO A 173 -16.13 -9.50 -4.01
N LEU A 174 -16.99 -9.21 -3.03
CA LEU A 174 -16.69 -9.43 -1.61
C LEU A 174 -16.19 -10.87 -1.44
N VAL A 175 -14.89 -11.06 -1.25
CA VAL A 175 -14.31 -12.36 -0.95
C VAL A 175 -14.88 -12.76 0.40
N ARG A 176 -15.94 -13.58 0.38
CA ARG A 176 -16.46 -14.22 1.59
C ARG A 176 -15.32 -15.05 2.15
N ARG A 177 -14.85 -14.70 3.35
CA ARG A 177 -13.90 -15.54 4.09
C ARG A 177 -14.50 -16.96 4.18
N PRO A 178 -13.72 -18.04 4.02
CA PRO A 178 -14.20 -19.37 4.35
C PRO A 178 -14.69 -19.32 5.80
N ILE A 179 -15.95 -19.67 6.02
CA ILE A 179 -16.45 -19.91 7.37
C ILE A 179 -15.70 -21.16 7.84
N PHE A 180 -14.63 -20.96 8.62
CA PHE A 180 -14.15 -22.03 9.48
C PHE A 180 -15.26 -22.25 10.50
N SER A 181 -16.13 -23.22 10.20
CA SER A 181 -17.07 -23.75 11.17
C SER A 181 -16.25 -24.09 12.41
N LYS A 182 -16.61 -23.48 13.56
CA LYS A 182 -16.07 -23.89 14.84
C LYS A 182 -16.37 -25.37 14.99
N MET A 183 -15.39 -26.21 14.71
CA MET A 183 -15.45 -27.61 15.07
C MET A 183 -15.45 -27.62 16.59
N SER A 184 -16.64 -27.82 17.16
CA SER A 184 -16.84 -27.96 18.60
C SER A 184 -15.93 -29.07 19.07
N LEU A 185 -14.91 -28.71 19.86
CA LEU A 185 -14.16 -29.68 20.65
C LEU A 185 -15.16 -30.30 21.63
N LYS A 186 -15.69 -31.47 21.26
CA LYS A 186 -16.41 -32.32 22.20
C LYS A 186 -15.44 -32.65 23.32
N THR A 187 -15.77 -32.15 24.51
CA THR A 187 -15.07 -32.45 25.75
C THR A 187 -15.09 -33.97 25.95
N VAL A 188 -13.93 -34.62 25.86
CA VAL A 188 -13.78 -36.02 26.23
C VAL A 188 -13.94 -36.10 27.74
N ARG A 189 -15.09 -36.60 28.21
CA ARG A 189 -15.27 -36.93 29.62
C ARG A 189 -14.55 -38.26 29.89
N PHE A 190 -13.49 -38.20 30.69
CA PHE A 190 -12.90 -39.38 31.30
C PHE A 190 -13.83 -39.87 32.41
N ASN A 191 -14.35 -41.09 32.28
CA ASN A 191 -14.98 -41.80 33.40
C ASN A 191 -13.89 -42.53 34.20
N PRO A 192 -13.80 -42.36 35.53
CA PRO A 192 -12.94 -43.20 36.35
C PRO A 192 -13.55 -44.61 36.46
N ARG A 193 -12.70 -45.63 36.36
CA ARG A 193 -13.10 -47.03 36.56
C ARG A 193 -13.40 -47.28 38.04
N PRO A 194 -14.43 -48.07 38.38
CA PRO A 194 -14.59 -48.58 39.74
C PRO A 194 -13.63 -49.76 39.97
N ASN A 195 -13.15 -49.86 41.21
CA ASN A 195 -12.36 -50.96 41.77
C ASN A 195 -13.13 -52.27 41.78
#